data_AF-A0A2D9CFX6-F1
#
_entry.id   AF-A0A2D9CFX6-F1
#
_cell.length_a   1.000
_cell.length_b   1.000
_cell.length_c   1.000
_cell.angle_alpha   90.00
_cell.angle_beta   90.00
_cell.angle_gamma   90.00
#
_symmetry.space_group_name_H-M   'P 1'
#
loop_
_entity.id
_entity.type
_entity.pdbx_description
1 polymer ?
#
loop_
_entity_poly.entity_id
_entity_poly.type
_entity_poly.pdbx_seq_one_letter_code
_entity_poly.pdbx_strand_id
1 'polypeptide(L)'
;MAVRKTKKGAALKRWFKEKWKDEKGNPCGSSKNKSVKKCRPSKKVSKKTPVTWKGVGKRKAAVVAEKKKVGMGRRTSALRKRKKSTKKKK
;
A
#
# COMPACT_ATOMS: atom_id res chain seq x y z
N MET A 1 -19.23 5.19 10.10
CA MET A 1 -18.21 5.29 11.17
C MET A 1 -17.70 6.72 11.27
N ALA A 2 -18.05 7.42 12.34
CA ALA A 2 -17.54 8.76 12.60
C ALA A 2 -16.07 8.67 13.04
N VAL A 3 -15.16 9.10 12.17
CA VAL A 3 -13.73 9.15 12.50
C VAL A 3 -13.45 10.44 13.28
N ARG A 4 -12.94 10.30 14.52
CA ARG A 4 -12.60 11.40 15.43
C ARG A 4 -11.73 12.47 14.74
N LYS A 5 -11.93 13.75 15.10
CA LYS A 5 -11.21 14.90 14.51
C LYS A 5 -9.79 15.06 15.08
N THR A 6 -8.94 14.04 14.93
CA THR A 6 -7.54 14.06 15.38
C THR A 6 -6.58 13.83 14.21
N LYS A 7 -5.27 14.08 14.40
CA LYS A 7 -4.23 13.72 13.40
C LYS A 7 -4.31 12.24 12.99
N LYS A 8 -4.53 11.35 13.97
CA LYS A 8 -4.73 9.90 13.74
C LYS A 8 -6.02 9.64 12.95
N GLY A 9 -7.10 10.35 13.28
CA GLY A 9 -8.36 10.27 12.55
C GLY A 9 -8.26 10.77 11.10
N ALA A 10 -7.53 11.86 10.84
CA ALA A 10 -7.26 12.32 9.49
C ALA A 10 -6.44 11.29 8.68
N ALA A 11 -5.47 10.63 9.32
CA ALA A 11 -4.72 9.54 8.69
C ALA A 11 -5.61 8.35 8.35
N LEU A 12 -6.57 8.01 9.22
CA LEU A 12 -7.54 6.95 8.99
C LEU A 12 -8.54 7.32 7.87
N LYS A 13 -9.06 8.56 7.87
CA LYS A 13 -9.88 9.08 6.76
C LYS A 13 -9.14 9.00 5.43
N ARG A 14 -7.84 9.35 5.42
CA ARG A 14 -6.99 9.21 4.23
C ARG A 14 -6.84 7.74 3.83
N TRP A 15 -6.60 6.84 4.78
CA TRP A 15 -6.51 5.41 4.53
C TRP A 15 -7.78 4.88 3.84
N PHE A 16 -8.97 5.27 4.31
CA PHE A 16 -10.23 4.92 3.64
C PHE A 16 -10.32 5.48 2.21
N LYS A 17 -9.93 6.75 1.99
CA LYS A 17 -9.90 7.38 0.65
C LYS A 17 -8.91 6.71 -0.32
N GLU A 18 -7.81 6.16 0.19
CA GLU A 18 -6.79 5.47 -0.60
C GLU A 18 -7.23 4.10 -1.14
N LYS A 19 -8.36 3.56 -0.64
CA LYS A 19 -8.94 2.26 -1.03
C LYS A 19 -7.90 1.14 -1.01
N TRP A 20 -7.44 0.78 0.18
CA TRP A 20 -6.42 -0.26 0.38
C TRP A 20 -6.94 -1.65 0.03
N LYS A 21 -6.24 -2.32 -0.89
CA LYS A 21 -6.62 -3.63 -1.41
C LYS A 21 -5.42 -4.58 -1.46
N ASP A 22 -5.70 -5.88 -1.47
CA ASP A 22 -4.71 -6.90 -1.77
C ASP A 22 -4.39 -6.96 -3.27
N GLU A 23 -3.51 -7.88 -3.66
CA GLU A 23 -3.16 -8.09 -5.07
C GLU A 23 -4.37 -8.47 -5.93
N LYS A 24 -5.32 -9.22 -5.38
CA LYS A 24 -6.52 -9.73 -6.07
C LYS A 24 -7.70 -8.74 -6.05
N GLY A 25 -7.54 -7.59 -5.39
CA GLY A 25 -8.57 -6.56 -5.30
C GLY A 25 -9.48 -6.65 -4.08
N ASN A 26 -9.24 -7.60 -3.16
CA ASN A 26 -9.99 -7.73 -1.93
C ASN A 26 -9.64 -6.59 -0.95
N PRO A 27 -10.61 -6.08 -0.18
CA PRO A 27 -10.36 -5.06 0.83
C PRO A 27 -9.41 -5.58 1.91
N CYS A 28 -8.43 -4.76 2.28
CA CYS A 28 -7.53 -5.08 3.39
C CYS A 28 -8.14 -4.72 4.75
N GLY A 29 -7.77 -5.47 5.78
CA GLY A 29 -8.31 -5.29 7.14
C GLY A 29 -9.68 -5.94 7.35
N SER A 30 -10.13 -6.81 6.44
CA SER A 30 -11.34 -7.60 6.63
C SER A 30 -11.07 -8.77 7.59
N SER A 31 -11.99 -8.99 8.53
CA SER A 31 -12.00 -10.14 9.44
C SER A 31 -12.15 -11.48 8.72
N LYS A 32 -12.72 -11.48 7.51
CA LYS A 32 -12.96 -12.67 6.68
C LYS A 32 -11.71 -13.15 5.92
N ASN A 33 -10.72 -12.27 5.71
CA ASN A 33 -9.54 -12.55 4.90
C ASN A 33 -8.25 -12.40 5.72
N LYS A 34 -8.02 -13.36 6.63
CA LYS A 34 -6.91 -13.35 7.60
C LYS A 34 -5.56 -13.85 7.05
N SER A 35 -5.53 -14.39 5.84
CA SER A 35 -4.29 -14.94 5.25
C SER A 35 -3.21 -13.87 5.07
N VAL A 36 -1.95 -14.32 4.95
CA VAL A 36 -0.80 -13.43 4.69
C VAL A 36 -0.95 -12.74 3.33
N LYS A 37 -1.42 -11.49 3.37
CA LYS A 37 -1.65 -10.66 2.19
C LYS A 37 -0.80 -9.38 2.26
N LYS A 38 -0.25 -8.98 1.12
CA LYS A 38 0.32 -7.63 0.99
C LYS A 38 -0.80 -6.65 0.70
N CYS A 39 -0.94 -5.65 1.57
CA CYS A 39 -1.88 -4.55 1.37
C CYS A 39 -1.17 -3.34 0.75
N ARG A 40 -1.84 -2.70 -0.22
CA ARG A 40 -1.32 -1.50 -0.87
C ARG A 40 -2.47 -0.59 -1.32
N PRO A 41 -2.28 0.75 -1.36
CA PRO A 41 -3.34 1.65 -1.79
C PRO A 41 -3.63 1.49 -3.29
N SER A 42 -4.90 1.61 -3.65
CA SER A 42 -5.33 1.62 -5.06
C SER A 42 -5.24 3.02 -5.65
N LYS A 43 -5.55 4.05 -4.85
CA LYS A 43 -5.52 5.45 -5.26
C LYS A 43 -4.46 6.22 -4.48
N LYS A 44 -3.76 7.12 -5.18
CA LYS A 44 -2.84 8.07 -4.55
C LYS A 44 -3.62 9.32 -4.15
N VAL A 45 -3.75 9.57 -2.85
CA VAL A 45 -4.50 10.73 -2.32
C VAL A 45 -3.57 11.86 -1.90
N SER A 46 -2.34 11.54 -1.48
CA SER A 46 -1.39 12.54 -0.99
C SER A 46 0.07 12.16 -1.32
N LYS A 47 1.00 13.08 -1.09
CA LYS A 47 2.46 12.80 -1.16
C LYS A 47 2.88 11.71 -0.15
N LYS A 48 2.18 11.59 0.98
CA LYS A 48 2.42 10.59 2.04
C LYS A 48 1.83 9.22 1.72
N THR A 49 1.07 9.09 0.63
CA THR A 49 0.53 7.80 0.19
C THR A 49 1.68 6.93 -0.34
N PRO A 50 1.85 5.69 0.15
CA PRO A 50 2.90 4.80 -0.36
C PRO A 50 2.62 4.43 -1.83
N VAL A 51 3.62 3.83 -2.48
CA VAL A 51 3.50 3.42 -3.90
C VAL A 51 2.28 2.53 -4.06
N THR A 52 1.37 2.86 -4.99
CA THR A 52 0.16 2.08 -5.28
C THR A 52 0.48 0.79 -6.03
N TRP A 53 -0.48 -0.13 -6.14
CA TRP A 53 -0.32 -1.33 -6.96
C TRP A 53 0.07 -1.02 -8.41
N LYS A 54 -0.57 -0.02 -9.04
CA LYS A 54 -0.20 0.46 -10.37
C LYS A 54 1.26 0.92 -10.45
N GLY A 55 1.77 1.54 -9.39
CA GLY A 55 3.16 1.98 -9.29
C GLY A 55 4.16 0.87 -8.98
N VAL A 56 3.73 -0.30 -8.49
CA VAL A 56 4.59 -1.47 -8.30
C VAL A 56 4.90 -2.13 -9.66
N GLY A 57 3.90 -2.18 -10.55
CA GLY A 57 4.04 -2.74 -11.90
C GLY A 57 4.43 -4.23 -11.87
N LYS A 58 5.37 -4.61 -12.73
CA LYS A 58 5.80 -6.01 -12.93
C LYS A 58 6.36 -6.71 -11.67
N ARG A 59 6.80 -5.95 -10.67
CA ARG A 59 7.37 -6.50 -9.41
C ARG A 59 6.30 -7.00 -8.43
N LYS A 60 5.02 -7.00 -8.82
CA LYS A 60 3.88 -7.35 -7.96
C LYS A 60 4.06 -8.71 -7.29
N ALA A 61 4.40 -9.73 -8.09
CA ALA A 61 4.59 -11.09 -7.63
C ALA A 61 5.72 -11.21 -6.59
N ALA A 62 6.88 -10.60 -6.85
CA ALA A 62 8.01 -10.62 -5.92
C ALA A 62 7.67 -10.02 -4.55
N VAL A 63 6.94 -8.89 -4.55
CA VAL A 63 6.52 -8.21 -3.30
C VAL A 63 5.53 -9.06 -2.50
N VAL A 64 4.65 -9.77 -3.19
CA VAL A 64 3.67 -10.66 -2.54
C VAL A 64 4.36 -11.91 -2.00
N ALA A 65 5.28 -12.49 -2.76
CA ALA A 65 6.10 -13.62 -2.31
C ALA A 65 6.93 -13.25 -1.08
N GLU A 66 7.59 -12.08 -1.08
CA GLU A 66 8.32 -11.57 0.09
C GLU A 66 7.40 -11.46 1.31
N LYS A 67 6.19 -10.91 1.14
CA LYS A 67 5.23 -10.80 2.25
C LYS A 67 4.78 -12.17 2.77
N LYS A 68 4.56 -13.14 1.89
CA LYS A 68 4.22 -14.50 2.27
C LYS A 68 5.35 -15.17 3.05
N LYS A 69 6.61 -14.97 2.65
CA LYS A 69 7.79 -15.49 3.34
C LYS A 69 7.93 -14.93 4.76
N VAL A 70 7.73 -13.63 4.96
CA VAL A 70 7.91 -13.00 6.30
C VAL A 70 6.70 -13.13 7.22
N GLY A 71 5.53 -13.53 6.70
CA GLY A 71 4.30 -13.61 7.48
C GLY A 71 3.60 -12.28 7.75
N MET A 72 2.38 -12.34 8.30
CA MET A 72 1.62 -11.17 8.73
C MET A 72 2.24 -10.56 10.00
N GLY A 73 2.12 -9.24 10.21
CA GLY A 73 2.76 -8.55 11.35
C GLY A 73 4.19 -8.05 11.09
N ARG A 74 5.02 -8.81 10.35
CA ARG A 74 6.38 -8.37 9.99
C ARG A 74 6.40 -7.39 8.81
N ARG A 75 7.31 -6.40 8.84
CA ARG A 75 7.51 -5.45 7.73
C ARG A 75 8.36 -6.09 6.64
N THR A 76 8.02 -5.85 5.38
CA THR A 76 8.87 -6.20 4.23
C THR A 76 9.77 -5.01 3.88
N SER A 77 10.68 -5.22 2.95
CA SER A 77 11.52 -4.19 2.36
C SER A 77 10.70 -2.97 1.86
N ALA A 78 11.33 -1.80 1.96
CA ALA A 78 10.70 -0.53 1.61
C ALA A 78 10.59 -0.37 0.09
N LEU A 79 9.38 -0.55 -0.44
CA LEU A 79 9.06 -0.26 -1.83
C LEU A 79 9.00 1.24 -2.08
N ARG A 80 10.14 1.80 -2.49
CA ARG A 80 10.25 3.18 -2.97
C ARG A 80 9.81 3.26 -4.44
N LYS A 81 9.21 4.39 -4.83
CA LYS A 81 8.94 4.69 -6.24
C LYS A 81 10.31 4.76 -6.93
N ARG A 82 10.49 4.07 -8.07
CA ARG A 82 11.69 4.31 -8.91
C ARG A 82 11.74 5.83 -9.15
N LYS A 83 12.80 6.49 -8.71
CA LYS A 83 13.09 7.84 -9.18
C LYS A 83 13.23 7.67 -10.70
N LYS A 84 12.45 8.42 -11.49
CA LYS A 84 12.84 8.59 -12.90
C LYS A 84 14.23 9.20 -12.84
N SER A 85 15.22 8.60 -13.47
CA SER A 85 16.49 9.28 -13.67
C SER A 85 16.13 10.60 -14.34
N THR A 86 16.40 11.72 -13.68
CA THR A 86 16.41 13.01 -14.36
C THR A 86 17.54 12.87 -15.37
N LYS A 87 17.21 12.48 -16.60
CA LYS A 87 18.12 12.61 -17.74
C LYS A 87 18.47 14.09 -17.72
N LYS A 88 19.70 14.41 -17.30
CA LYS A 88 20.25 15.76 -17.20
C LYS A 88 19.95 16.38 -18.57
N LYS A 89 18.98 17.30 -18.64
CA LYS A 89 18.80 18.13 -19.83
C LYS A 89 20.12 18.90 -19.92
N LYS A 90 20.95 18.50 -20.88
CA LYS A 90 22.14 19.24 -21.27
C LYS A 90 21.66 20.50 -21.98
#